data_AF-A0AAF0JTV4-F1
#
_entry.id   AF-A0AAF0JTV4-F1
#
_cell.length_a   1.000
_cell.length_b   1.000
_cell.length_c   1.000
_cell.angle_alpha   90.00
_cell.angle_beta   90.00
_cell.angle_gamma   90.00
#
_symmetry.space_group_name_H-M   'P 1'
#
loop_
_entity.id
_entity.type
_entity.pdbx_description
1 polymer ?
#
loop_
_entity_poly.entity_id
_entity_poly.type
_entity_poly.pdbx_seq_one_letter_code
_entity_poly.pdbx_strand_id
1 'polypeptide(L)'
;MKNKVLVPVNKGLKEELIHYGEFVPRECYIDKNSGTIWRKNSNGTFSDITKDSGRVKTAIEHYEITVEKTRDRCRQGRKEWFRETDSK
;
A
#
# COMPACT_ATOMS: atom_id res chain seq x y z
N MET A 1 9.02 -7.36 -21.83
CA MET A 1 7.92 -6.57 -21.22
C MET A 1 7.77 -7.03 -19.79
N LYS A 2 7.83 -6.14 -18.78
CA LYS A 2 7.61 -6.54 -17.37
C LYS A 2 6.13 -6.83 -17.17
N ASN A 3 5.78 -7.97 -16.58
CA ASN A 3 4.40 -8.29 -16.23
C ASN A 3 3.87 -7.23 -15.25
N LYS A 4 2.75 -6.59 -15.59
CA LYS A 4 2.08 -5.64 -14.69
C LYS A 4 1.45 -6.41 -13.54
N VAL A 5 2.03 -6.30 -12.35
CA VAL A 5 1.44 -6.86 -11.13
C VAL A 5 0.57 -5.78 -10.50
N LEU A 6 -0.74 -5.90 -10.66
CA LEU A 6 -1.72 -5.01 -10.05
C LEU A 6 -1.98 -5.44 -8.60
N VAL A 7 -1.78 -4.52 -7.66
CA VAL A 7 -1.98 -4.76 -6.23
C VAL A 7 -3.26 -4.05 -5.78
N PRO A 8 -4.18 -4.73 -5.07
CA PRO A 8 -5.39 -4.08 -4.59
C PRO A 8 -5.07 -2.98 -3.56
N VAL A 9 -5.78 -1.86 -3.65
CA VAL A 9 -5.64 -0.76 -2.69
C VAL A 9 -6.41 -1.10 -1.42
N ASN A 10 -5.70 -1.31 -0.32
CA ASN A 10 -6.29 -1.50 1.00
C ASN A 10 -6.60 -0.14 1.68
N LYS A 11 -7.22 -0.18 2.87
CA LYS A 11 -7.63 1.03 3.59
C LYS A 11 -6.46 1.97 3.91
N GLY A 12 -5.36 1.45 4.45
CA GLY A 12 -4.21 2.29 4.84
C GLY A 12 -3.53 2.93 3.63
N LEU A 13 -3.31 2.16 2.56
CA LEU A 13 -2.75 2.70 1.32
C LEU A 13 -3.70 3.72 0.67
N LYS A 14 -5.02 3.51 0.76
CA LYS A 14 -6.01 4.49 0.28
C LYS A 14 -5.88 5.82 1.03
N GLU A 15 -5.78 5.78 2.35
CA GLU A 15 -5.61 6.98 3.18
C GLU A 15 -4.32 7.71 2.82
N GLU A 16 -3.23 6.97 2.59
CA GLU A 16 -1.96 7.54 2.16
C GLU A 16 -2.08 8.21 0.78
N LEU A 17 -2.67 7.54 -0.21
CA LEU A 17 -2.87 8.12 -1.54
C LEU A 17 -3.69 9.42 -1.48
N ILE A 18 -4.75 9.45 -0.65
CA ILE A 18 -5.55 10.65 -0.42
C ILE A 18 -4.73 11.75 0.26
N HIS A 19 -3.87 11.41 1.23
CA HIS A 19 -2.97 12.35 1.89
C HIS A 19 -2.02 13.04 0.88
N TYR A 20 -1.51 12.30 -0.10
CA TYR A 20 -0.72 12.84 -1.21
C TYR A 20 -1.57 13.51 -2.32
N GLY A 21 -2.90 13.54 -2.18
CA GLY A 21 -3.80 14.28 -3.08
C GLY A 21 -4.31 13.48 -4.29
N GLU A 22 -4.24 12.16 -4.25
CA GLU A 22 -4.85 11.26 -5.23
C GLU A 22 -6.27 10.85 -4.79
N PHE A 23 -7.23 10.91 -5.72
CA PHE A 23 -8.59 10.44 -5.44
C PHE A 23 -8.71 8.95 -5.74
N VAL A 24 -9.08 8.16 -4.72
CA VAL A 24 -9.17 6.70 -4.85
C VAL A 24 -10.59 6.19 -4.52
N PRO A 25 -11.42 5.85 -5.53
CA PRO A 25 -12.72 5.25 -5.33
C PRO A 25 -12.62 3.81 -4.77
N ARG A 26 -13.76 3.12 -4.63
CA ARG A 26 -13.76 1.69 -4.26
C ARG A 26 -13.19 0.85 -5.41
N GLU A 27 -12.68 -0.35 -5.07
CA GLU A 27 -12.15 -1.33 -6.03
C GLU A 27 -11.07 -0.77 -6.97
N CYS A 28 -10.05 -0.17 -6.36
CA CYS A 28 -8.87 0.32 -7.07
C CYS A 28 -7.70 -0.64 -6.89
N TYR A 29 -6.84 -0.64 -7.90
CA TYR A 29 -5.60 -1.38 -7.96
C TYR A 29 -4.48 -0.41 -8.32
N ILE A 30 -3.27 -0.70 -7.88
CA ILE A 30 -2.08 0.08 -8.23
C ILE A 30 -1.08 -0.78 -8.99
N ASP A 31 -0.45 -0.17 -9.99
CA ASP A 31 0.81 -0.66 -10.53
C ASP A 31 1.95 0.12 -9.86
N LYS A 32 2.64 -0.54 -8.93
CA LYS A 32 3.73 0.05 -8.14
C LYS A 32 4.87 0.58 -9.00
N ASN A 33 5.14 -0.05 -10.14
CA ASN A 33 6.29 0.31 -10.97
C ASN A 33 6.03 1.61 -11.74
N SER A 34 4.83 1.74 -12.30
CA SER A 34 4.44 2.91 -13.09
C SER A 34 3.90 4.04 -12.22
N GLY A 35 3.38 3.76 -11.03
CA GLY A 35 2.67 4.74 -10.21
C GLY A 35 1.25 4.99 -10.74
N THR A 36 0.64 3.99 -11.38
CA THR A 36 -0.69 4.12 -11.99
C THR A 36 -1.77 3.52 -11.08
N ILE A 37 -2.86 4.25 -10.89
CA ILE A 37 -4.08 3.79 -10.20
C ILE A 37 -5.12 3.35 -11.24
N TRP A 38 -5.53 2.10 -11.16
CA TRP A 38 -6.53 1.47 -12.00
C TRP A 38 -7.84 1.28 -11.22
N ARG A 39 -8.92 1.89 -11.69
CA ARG A 39 -10.28 1.61 -11.20
C ARG A 39 -10.87 0.41 -11.95
N LYS A 40 -11.35 -0.59 -11.23
CA LYS A 40 -12.17 -1.66 -11.82
C LYS A 40 -13.62 -1.17 -11.97
N ASN A 41 -14.14 -1.23 -13.19
CA ASN A 41 -15.51 -0.88 -13.50
C ASN A 41 -16.44 -2.10 -13.33
N SER A 42 -17.74 -1.87 -13.16
CA SER A 42 -18.73 -2.95 -13.00
C SER A 42 -18.82 -3.90 -14.20
N ASN A 43 -18.41 -3.44 -15.39
CA ASN A 43 -18.35 -4.25 -16.62
C ASN A 43 -17.05 -5.06 -16.76
N GLY A 44 -16.17 -5.07 -15.74
CA GLY A 44 -14.92 -5.82 -15.75
C GLY A 44 -13.74 -5.14 -16.46
N THR A 45 -13.93 -3.93 -17.00
CA THR A 45 -12.85 -3.12 -17.58
C THR A 45 -12.07 -2.35 -16.52
N PHE A 46 -10.86 -1.91 -16.86
CA PHE A 46 -10.04 -1.05 -16.00
C PHE A 46 -9.85 0.32 -16.64
N SER A 47 -9.96 1.37 -15.83
CA SER A 47 -9.71 2.75 -16.24
C SER A 47 -8.56 3.33 -15.43
N ASP A 48 -7.62 3.99 -16.12
CA ASP A 48 -6.60 4.80 -15.46
C ASP A 48 -7.25 6.04 -14.87
N ILE A 49 -7.08 6.25 -13.57
CA ILE A 49 -7.61 7.41 -12.84
C ILE A 49 -6.49 8.20 -12.15
N THR A 50 -5.24 7.93 -12.52
CA THR A 50 -4.05 8.56 -11.92
C THR A 50 -4.06 10.05 -12.20
N LYS A 51 -3.91 10.86 -11.17
CA LYS A 51 -3.72 12.30 -11.34
C LYS A 51 -2.25 12.65 -11.50
N ASP A 52 -1.38 12.10 -10.65
CA ASP A 52 0.06 12.32 -10.69
C ASP A 52 0.80 11.04 -10.23
N SER A 53 1.49 10.40 -11.19
CA SER A 53 2.21 9.15 -10.91
C SER A 53 3.40 9.31 -9.96
N GLY A 54 3.96 10.51 -9.85
CA GLY A 54 5.01 10.82 -8.87
C GLY A 54 4.46 10.73 -7.45
N ARG A 55 3.29 11.35 -7.21
CA ARG A 55 2.61 11.31 -5.91
C ARG A 55 2.23 9.90 -5.51
N VAL A 56 1.73 9.11 -6.46
CA VAL A 56 1.41 7.69 -6.22
C VAL A 56 2.64 6.92 -5.76
N LYS A 57 3.79 7.10 -6.42
CA LYS A 57 5.03 6.42 -6.02
C LYS A 57 5.48 6.85 -4.62
N THR A 58 5.50 8.15 -4.34
CA THR A 58 5.85 8.65 -3.00
C THR A 58 4.91 8.13 -1.92
N ALA A 59 3.60 8.09 -2.18
CA ALA A 59 2.62 7.53 -1.27
C ALA A 59 2.86 6.03 -1.00
N ILE A 60 3.15 5.25 -2.05
CA ILE A 60 3.46 3.82 -1.91
C ILE A 60 4.73 3.61 -1.07
N GLU A 61 5.80 4.34 -1.36
CA GLU A 61 7.06 4.25 -0.61
C GLU A 61 6.85 4.59 0.87
N HIS A 62 6.15 5.70 1.17
CA HIS A 62 5.87 6.11 2.54
C HIS A 62 4.99 5.08 3.29
N TYR A 63 3.97 4.54 2.61
CA TYR A 63 3.12 3.49 3.15
C TYR A 63 3.91 2.21 3.46
N GLU A 64 4.79 1.76 2.56
CA GLU A 64 5.61 0.57 2.77
C GLU A 64 6.58 0.71 3.94
N ILE A 65 7.21 1.88 4.09
CA ILE A 65 8.06 2.20 5.25
C ILE A 65 7.23 2.13 6.55
N THR A 66 6.03 2.70 6.55
CA THR A 66 5.15 2.70 7.73
C THR A 66 4.72 1.30 8.13
N VAL A 67 4.37 0.46 7.15
CA VAL A 67 4.03 -0.94 7.36
C VAL A 67 5.21 -1.71 7.93
N GLU A 68 6.42 -1.53 7.39
CA GLU A 68 7.59 -2.27 7.87
C GLU A 68 8.00 -1.84 9.28
N LYS A 69 7.96 -0.54 9.60
CA LYS A 69 8.15 -0.05 10.98
C LYS A 69 7.16 -0.67 11.96
N THR A 70 5.91 -0.84 11.55
CA THR A 70 4.87 -1.47 12.38
C THR A 70 5.18 -2.96 12.59
N ARG A 71 5.55 -3.67 11.52
CA ARG A 71 5.96 -5.08 11.59
C ARG A 71 7.17 -5.29 12.49
N ASP A 72 8.16 -4.42 12.40
CA ASP A 72 9.36 -4.50 13.23
C ASP A 72 9.04 -4.30 14.71
N ARG A 73 8.18 -3.34 15.04
CA ARG A 73 7.69 -3.16 16.40
C ARG A 73 6.98 -4.42 16.91
N CYS A 74 6.10 -5.03 16.10
CA CYS A 74 5.45 -6.30 16.45
C CYS A 74 6.44 -7.47 16.58
N ARG A 75 7.51 -7.51 15.78
CA ARG A 75 8.56 -8.53 15.88
C ARG A 75 9.39 -8.34 17.16
N GLN A 76 9.76 -7.11 17.49
CA GLN A 76 10.51 -6.77 18.70
C GLN A 76 9.72 -7.10 19.97
N GLY A 77 8.48 -6.65 20.06
CA GLY A 77 7.61 -6.95 21.21
C GLY A 77 7.39 -8.46 21.42
N ARG A 78 7.28 -9.24 20.33
CA ARG A 78 7.22 -10.71 20.45
C ARG A 78 8.52 -11.31 21.01
N LYS A 79 9.69 -10.83 20.57
CA LYS A 79 10.98 -11.30 21.09
C LYS A 79 11.16 -10.97 22.57
N GLU A 80 10.74 -9.79 22.99
CA GLU A 80 10.77 -9.37 24.39
C GLU A 80 9.88 -10.27 25.24
N TRP A 81 8.65 -10.53 24.80
CA TRP A 81 7.72 -11.41 25.50
C TRP A 81 8.27 -12.84 25.70
N PHE A 82 8.86 -13.43 24.65
CA PHE A 82 9.47 -14.76 24.78
C PHE A 82 10.70 -14.77 25.70
N ARG A 83 11.52 -13.71 25.68
CA ARG A 83 12.65 -13.58 26.62
C ARG A 83 12.19 -13.49 28.08
N GLU A 84 11.09 -12.78 28.34
CA GLU A 84 10.51 -12.68 29.68
C GLU A 84 9.91 -14.01 30.16
N THR A 85 9.34 -14.83 29.26
CA THR A 85 8.79 -16.14 29.63
C THR A 85 9.84 -17.19 29.91
N ASP A 86 10.99 -17.17 29.21
CA ASP A 86 12.09 -18.12 29.41
C ASP A 86 12.92 -17.84 30.68
N SER A 87 12.74 -16.65 31.27
CA SER A 87 13.49 -16.20 32.45
C SER A 87 12.74 -16.40 33.78
N LYS A 88 11.59 -17.09 33.75
CA LYS A 88 10.75 -17.47 34.91
C LYS A 88 10.77 -18.98 35.10
#